data_AF-A0A2P2E1K2-F1
#
_entry.id   AF-A0A2P2E1K2-F1
#
_cell.length_a   1.000
_cell.length_b   1.000
_cell.length_c   1.000
_cell.angle_alpha   90.00
_cell.angle_beta   90.00
_cell.angle_gamma   90.00
#
_symmetry.space_group_name_H-M   'P 1'
#
loop_
_entity.id
_entity.type
_entity.pdbx_description
1 polymer ?
#
loop_
_entity_poly.entity_id
_entity_poly.type
_entity_poly.pdbx_seq_one_letter_code
_entity_poly.pdbx_strand_id
1 'polypeptide(L)'
;MPMKSFLFFLITFLALSCNVSNASYKQCEQADLNYLTCSLVIYNSYIFCSERASASTGTTDEKAAAKASCDAQRLVGLYYCDEQKKKACGDAKQ
;
A
#
# COMPACT_ATOMS: atom_id res chain seq x y z
N MET A 1 -25.88 -16.61 -44.16
CA MET A 1 -26.09 -15.40 -43.34
C MET A 1 -25.39 -15.53 -41.98
N PRO A 2 -24.04 -15.51 -41.87
CA PRO A 2 -23.35 -15.67 -40.57
C PRO A 2 -23.01 -14.34 -39.86
N MET A 3 -23.11 -13.20 -40.56
CA MET A 3 -22.56 -11.92 -40.09
C MET A 3 -23.26 -11.35 -38.84
N LYS A 4 -24.57 -11.59 -38.69
CA LYS A 4 -25.33 -11.16 -37.51
C LYS A 4 -24.98 -11.95 -36.23
N SER A 5 -24.62 -13.22 -36.37
CA SER A 5 -24.26 -14.07 -35.22
C SER A 5 -22.87 -13.74 -34.68
N PHE A 6 -21.92 -13.42 -35.57
CA PHE A 6 -20.58 -12.99 -35.18
C PHE A 6 -20.56 -11.64 -34.46
N LEU A 7 -21.38 -10.68 -34.92
CA LEU A 7 -21.52 -9.36 -34.29
C LEU A 7 -22.09 -9.48 -32.86
N PHE A 8 -23.07 -10.36 -32.66
CA PHE A 8 -23.67 -10.61 -31.35
C PHE A 8 -22.65 -11.24 -30.38
N PHE A 9 -21.83 -12.16 -30.87
CA PHE A 9 -20.77 -12.79 -30.08
C PHE A 9 -19.71 -11.77 -29.63
N LEU A 10 -19.27 -10.88 -30.53
CA LEU A 10 -18.33 -9.81 -30.23
C LEU A 10 -18.85 -8.83 -29.18
N ILE A 11 -20.10 -8.40 -29.28
CA ILE A 11 -20.71 -7.47 -28.32
C ILE A 11 -20.80 -8.11 -26.93
N THR A 12 -21.16 -9.40 -26.87
CA THR A 12 -21.25 -10.14 -25.60
C THR A 12 -19.87 -10.34 -24.98
N PHE A 13 -18.84 -10.60 -25.80
CA PHE A 13 -17.46 -10.74 -25.35
C PHE A 13 -16.90 -9.42 -24.81
N LEU A 14 -17.14 -8.29 -25.50
CA LEU A 14 -16.73 -6.97 -25.03
C LEU A 14 -17.45 -6.57 -23.73
N ALA A 15 -18.75 -6.88 -23.60
CA ALA A 15 -19.50 -6.61 -22.39
C ALA A 15 -18.98 -7.43 -21.18
N LEU A 16 -18.59 -8.69 -21.39
CA LEU A 16 -17.97 -9.51 -20.35
C LEU A 16 -16.59 -8.97 -19.94
N SER A 17 -15.80 -8.52 -20.91
CA SER A 17 -14.44 -7.99 -20.70
C SER A 17 -14.44 -6.68 -19.89
N CYS A 18 -15.45 -5.84 -20.08
CA CYS A 18 -15.56 -4.54 -19.40
C CYS A 18 -15.90 -4.67 -17.90
N ASN A 19 -16.61 -5.74 -17.51
CA ASN A 19 -17.03 -5.95 -16.12
C ASN A 19 -15.89 -6.48 -15.24
N VAL A 20 -14.93 -7.20 -15.82
CA VAL A 20 -13.82 -7.83 -15.09
C VAL A 20 -12.66 -6.85 -14.83
N SER A 21 -12.47 -5.83 -15.68
CA SER A 21 -11.39 -4.83 -15.52
C SER A 21 -11.66 -3.79 -14.42
N ASN A 22 -12.92 -3.51 -14.07
CA ASN A 22 -13.27 -2.37 -13.20
C ASN A 22 -13.14 -2.67 -11.70
N ALA A 23 -13.42 -3.91 -11.27
CA ALA A 23 -13.37 -4.27 -9.85
C ALA A 23 -11.92 -4.31 -9.32
N SER A 24 -11.00 -4.91 -10.08
CA SER A 24 -9.58 -5.01 -9.72
C SER A 24 -8.91 -3.63 -9.71
N TYR A 25 -9.31 -2.71 -10.59
CA TYR A 25 -8.79 -1.35 -10.62
C TYR A 25 -9.19 -0.55 -9.37
N LYS A 26 -10.49 -0.56 -9.02
CA LYS A 26 -10.99 0.14 -7.82
C LYS A 26 -10.41 -0.43 -6.54
N GLN A 27 -10.20 -1.75 -6.46
CA GLN A 27 -9.54 -2.39 -5.33
C GLN A 27 -8.10 -1.92 -5.18
N CYS A 28 -7.39 -1.75 -6.29
CA CYS A 28 -6.03 -1.21 -6.26
C CYS A 28 -5.92 0.25 -5.89
N GLU A 29 -6.81 1.08 -6.41
CA GLU A 29 -6.88 2.50 -6.04
C GLU A 29 -7.14 2.66 -4.53
N GLN A 30 -8.04 1.83 -3.98
CA GLN A 30 -8.27 1.79 -2.54
C GLN A 30 -7.05 1.28 -1.76
N ALA A 31 -6.33 0.28 -2.29
CA ALA A 31 -5.11 -0.24 -1.68
C ALA A 31 -3.99 0.80 -1.63
N ASP A 32 -3.84 1.63 -2.68
CA ASP A 32 -2.93 2.76 -2.70
C ASP A 32 -3.28 3.81 -1.63
N LEU A 33 -4.57 4.13 -1.48
CA LEU A 33 -5.02 5.05 -0.44
C LEU A 33 -4.79 4.49 0.97
N ASN A 34 -4.99 3.19 1.15
CA ASN A 34 -4.71 2.48 2.40
C ASN A 34 -3.20 2.47 2.70
N TYR A 35 -2.35 2.25 1.70
CA TYR A 35 -0.89 2.34 1.83
C TYR A 35 -0.45 3.73 2.27
N LEU A 36 -1.01 4.78 1.66
CA LEU A 36 -0.69 6.16 2.00
C LEU A 36 -1.07 6.47 3.46
N THR A 37 -2.26 6.04 3.87
CA THR A 37 -2.75 6.22 5.25
C THR A 37 -1.90 5.46 6.25
N CYS A 38 -1.59 4.19 5.96
CA CYS A 38 -0.73 3.35 6.79
C CYS A 38 0.66 3.99 6.94
N SER A 39 1.27 4.40 5.83
CA SER A 39 2.57 5.07 5.82
C SER A 39 2.55 6.35 6.63
N LEU A 40 1.50 7.17 6.51
CA LEU A 40 1.35 8.40 7.27
C LEU A 40 1.29 8.15 8.78
N VAL A 41 0.57 7.11 9.22
CA VAL A 41 0.50 6.71 10.64
C VAL A 41 1.87 6.25 11.15
N ILE A 42 2.59 5.44 10.36
CA ILE A 42 3.95 5.00 10.71
C ILE A 42 4.89 6.21 10.82
N TYR A 43 4.83 7.16 9.89
CA TYR A 43 5.64 8.38 9.94
C TYR A 43 5.32 9.25 11.15
N ASN A 44 4.05 9.46 11.48
CA ASN A 44 3.67 10.23 12.68
C ASN A 44 4.14 9.54 13.97
N SER A 45 4.01 8.22 14.03
CA SER A 45 4.50 7.42 15.16
C SER A 45 6.02 7.51 15.30
N TYR A 46 6.74 7.48 14.18
CA TYR A 46 8.19 7.67 14.13
C TYR A 46 8.60 9.06 14.62
N ILE A 47 7.93 10.14 14.18
CA ILE A 47 8.24 11.51 14.62
C ILE A 47 8.12 11.57 16.14
N PHE A 48 6.99 11.14 16.69
CA PHE A 48 6.76 11.11 18.12
C PHE A 48 7.80 10.27 18.89
N CYS A 49 8.14 9.08 18.38
CA CYS A 49 9.17 8.23 18.96
C CYS A 49 10.54 8.94 18.93
N SER A 50 10.91 9.55 17.81
CA SER A 50 12.19 10.21 17.59
C SER A 50 12.35 11.46 18.47
N GLU A 51 11.28 12.23 18.66
CA GLU A 51 11.25 13.37 19.56
C GLU A 51 11.43 12.93 21.01
N ARG A 52 10.72 11.87 21.43
CA ARG A 52 10.89 11.28 22.77
C ARG A 52 12.28 10.71 23.01
N ALA A 53 12.84 10.01 22.03
CA ALA A 53 14.21 9.48 22.11
C ALA A 53 15.23 10.62 22.28
N SER A 54 15.04 11.72 21.54
CA SER A 54 15.89 12.92 21.63
C SER A 54 15.76 13.64 22.98
N ALA A 55 14.53 13.69 23.52
CA ALA A 55 14.23 14.28 24.82
C ALA A 55 14.59 13.38 26.02
N SER A 56 15.01 12.13 25.79
CA SER A 56 15.36 11.21 26.89
C SER A 56 16.58 11.72 27.68
N THR A 57 16.57 11.49 28.99
CA THR A 57 17.69 11.75 29.88
C THR A 57 18.56 10.49 29.93
N GLY A 58 19.70 10.51 29.25
CA GLY A 58 20.61 9.37 29.13
C GLY A 58 21.89 9.76 28.41
N THR A 59 22.83 8.82 28.32
CA THR A 59 24.10 8.99 27.58
C THR A 59 23.85 9.12 26.08
N THR A 60 24.82 9.64 25.33
CA THR A 60 24.72 9.78 23.88
C THR A 60 24.41 8.45 23.18
N ASP A 61 25.00 7.35 23.68
CA ASP A 61 24.80 6.01 23.12
C ASP A 61 23.39 5.48 23.39
N GLU A 62 22.83 5.75 24.57
CA GLU A 62 21.44 5.40 24.89
C GLU A 62 20.44 6.17 24.01
N LYS A 63 20.69 7.46 23.77
CA LYS A 63 19.89 8.27 22.86
C LYS A 63 19.97 7.76 21.42
N ALA A 64 21.16 7.38 20.97
CA ALA A 64 21.39 6.81 19.65
C ALA A 64 20.68 5.46 19.48
N ALA A 65 20.75 4.58 20.48
CA ALA A 65 20.06 3.30 20.49
C ALA A 65 18.52 3.48 20.47
N ALA A 66 18.00 4.41 21.27
CA ALA A 66 16.57 4.74 21.28
C ALA A 66 16.10 5.26 19.91
N LYS A 67 16.86 6.14 19.27
CA LYS A 67 16.56 6.62 17.92
C LYS A 67 16.63 5.49 16.89
N ALA A 68 17.65 4.63 16.95
CA ALA A 68 17.79 3.49 16.06
C ALA A 68 16.59 2.52 16.17
N SER A 69 16.05 2.33 17.38
CA SER A 69 14.81 1.57 17.57
C SER A 69 13.61 2.21 16.86
N CYS A 70 13.46 3.55 16.93
CA CYS A 70 12.40 4.25 16.20
C CYS A 70 12.56 4.10 14.68
N ASP A 71 13.79 4.21 14.16
CA ASP A 71 14.07 4.00 12.73
C ASP A 71 13.76 2.56 12.29
N ALA A 72 14.09 1.56 13.11
CA ALA A 72 13.75 0.17 12.84
C ALA A 72 12.23 -0.05 12.78
N GLN A 73 11.47 0.52 13.74
CA GLN A 73 10.00 0.45 13.73
C GLN A 73 9.42 1.12 12.49
N ARG A 74 9.98 2.26 12.04
CA ARG A 74 9.56 2.92 10.80
C ARG A 74 9.73 2.00 9.59
N LEU A 75 10.91 1.38 9.45
CA LEU A 75 11.21 0.50 8.32
C LEU A 75 10.30 -0.72 8.28
N VAL A 76 10.12 -1.39 9.43
CA VAL A 76 9.22 -2.56 9.53
C VAL A 76 7.77 -2.17 9.27
N GLY A 77 7.33 -1.03 9.79
CA GLY A 77 5.98 -0.51 9.57
C GLY A 77 5.70 -0.21 8.09
N LEU A 78 6.62 0.47 7.41
CA LEU A 78 6.49 0.77 5.97
C LEU A 78 6.51 -0.50 5.13
N TYR A 79 7.37 -1.47 5.48
CA TYR A 79 7.39 -2.78 4.82
C TYR A 79 6.04 -3.51 4.98
N TYR A 80 5.45 -3.48 6.17
CA TYR A 80 4.11 -4.03 6.40
C TYR A 80 3.04 -3.33 5.54
N CYS A 81 3.06 -2.00 5.45
CA CYS A 81 2.11 -1.27 4.60
C CYS A 81 2.24 -1.69 3.12
N ASP A 82 3.47 -1.86 2.62
CA ASP A 82 3.75 -2.28 1.24
C ASP A 82 3.26 -3.70 0.97
N GLU A 83 3.50 -4.64 1.88
CA GLU A 83 3.00 -6.02 1.79
C GLU A 83 1.47 -6.07 1.74
N GLN A 84 0.78 -5.21 2.49
CA GLN A 84 -0.68 -5.14 2.44
C GLN A 84 -1.19 -4.60 1.10
N LYS A 85 -0.49 -3.62 0.52
CA LYS A 85 -0.78 -3.15 -0.83
C LYS A 85 -0.58 -4.25 -1.87
N LYS A 86 0.55 -4.95 -1.82
CA LYS A 86 0.86 -6.08 -2.73
C LYS A 86 -0.18 -7.18 -2.66
N LYS A 87 -0.64 -7.56 -1.45
CA LYS A 87 -1.71 -8.54 -1.29
C LYS A 87 -3.04 -8.10 -1.90
N ALA A 88 -3.35 -6.82 -1.88
CA ALA A 88 -4.59 -6.28 -2.42
C ALA A 88 -4.56 -6.10 -3.95
N CYS A 89 -3.39 -5.88 -4.55
CA CYS A 89 -3.23 -5.61 -5.98
C CYS A 89 -2.59 -6.74 -6.80
N GLY A 90 -1.95 -7.70 -6.15
CA GLY A 90 -0.92 -8.54 -6.78
C GLY A 90 0.36 -7.75 -7.06
N ASP A 91 1.47 -8.46 -7.30
CA ASP A 91 2.77 -7.86 -7.68
C ASP A 91 2.74 -7.09 -9.01
N ALA A 92 1.61 -7.14 -9.72
CA ALA A 92 1.39 -6.51 -11.01
C ALA A 92 0.88 -5.06 -10.87
N LYS A 93 1.66 -4.20 -10.22
CA LYS A 93 1.64 -2.72 -10.40
C LYS A 93 2.78 -2.10 -9.58
N GLN A 94 4.01 -2.32 -10.06
CA GLN A 94 5.10 -1.36 -9.96
C GLN A 94 5.64 -1.14 -11.37
#